data_AF-A0A1E1KJ77-F1
#
_entry.id   AF-A0A1E1KJ77-F1
#
_cell.length_a   1.000
_cell.length_b   1.000
_cell.length_c   1.000
_cell.angle_alpha   90.00
_cell.angle_beta   90.00
_cell.angle_gamma   90.00
#
_symmetry.space_group_name_H-M   'P 1'
#
loop_
_entity.id
_entity.type
_entity.pdbx_description
1 polymer ?
#
loop_
_entity_poly.entity_id
_entity_poly.type
_entity_poly.pdbx_seq_one_letter_code
_entity_poly.pdbx_strand_id
1 'polypeptide(L)'
;MSEEKTQTHFSFMREALAMAELALQNSETSVGCVFVHNGVVIGRGMNATNRTYNGTRHAEFIGINEILTTPDPYEKGKPIFKPEILKECDLYVTVEPCIMCASLLRQFGIRRVFYGASNEKFGGTGGVLNVQKENGREALEGENGEDMELSKEGRRKTKWRKEDDYEVFGGWLREEAIVMLRRFYVQENDRAPEPRAKKDRVLKLDVEPVGIGKMGG
;
A
#
# COMPACT_ATOMS: atom_id res chain seq x y z
N MET A 1 1.51 -4.16 -22.70
CA MET A 1 2.71 -4.68 -21.99
C MET A 1 3.11 -5.99 -22.66
N SER A 2 4.40 -6.32 -22.82
CA SER A 2 4.77 -7.63 -23.38
C SER A 2 4.37 -8.77 -22.44
N GLU A 3 4.17 -9.96 -22.98
CA GLU A 3 3.78 -11.15 -22.21
C GLU A 3 4.82 -11.49 -21.13
N GLU A 4 6.10 -11.40 -21.48
CA GLU A 4 7.22 -11.58 -20.55
C GLU A 4 7.18 -10.59 -19.36
N LYS A 5 6.97 -9.29 -19.64
CA LYS A 5 6.85 -8.27 -18.58
C LYS A 5 5.66 -8.54 -17.67
N THR A 6 4.53 -8.98 -18.24
CA THR A 6 3.32 -9.34 -17.50
C THR A 6 3.59 -10.51 -16.56
N GLN A 7 4.30 -11.53 -17.03
CA GLN A 7 4.69 -12.68 -16.20
C GLN A 7 5.60 -12.28 -15.03
N THR A 8 6.48 -11.30 -15.23
CA THR A 8 7.33 -10.73 -14.17
C THR A 8 6.52 -10.00 -13.09
N HIS A 9 5.51 -9.21 -13.46
CA HIS A 9 4.64 -8.57 -12.47
C HIS A 9 3.86 -9.61 -11.63
N PHE A 10 3.41 -10.70 -12.27
CA PHE A 10 2.79 -11.81 -11.56
C PHE A 10 3.75 -12.50 -10.57
N SER A 11 5.03 -12.70 -10.91
CA SER A 11 5.97 -13.30 -9.95
C SER A 11 6.18 -12.43 -8.71
N PHE A 12 6.30 -11.11 -8.87
CA PHE A 12 6.41 -10.21 -7.72
C PHE A 12 5.13 -10.12 -6.89
N MET A 13 3.97 -10.17 -7.53
CA MET A 13 2.70 -10.24 -6.79
C MET A 13 2.57 -11.56 -6.00
N ARG A 14 3.12 -12.68 -6.51
CA ARG A 14 3.21 -13.93 -5.72
C ARG A 14 4.12 -13.79 -4.50
N GLU A 15 5.24 -13.06 -4.61
CA GLU A 15 6.06 -12.76 -3.43
C GLU A 15 5.30 -11.89 -2.40
N ALA A 16 4.50 -10.92 -2.85
CA ALA A 16 3.63 -10.15 -1.97
C ALA A 16 2.57 -11.03 -1.28
N LEU A 17 1.98 -12.00 -1.99
CA LEU A 17 1.06 -12.99 -1.42
C LEU A 17 1.76 -13.89 -0.40
N ALA A 18 3.02 -14.26 -0.61
CA ALA A 18 3.79 -15.01 0.39
C ALA A 18 3.97 -14.18 1.68
N MET A 19 4.21 -12.88 1.59
CA MET A 19 4.25 -11.99 2.76
C MET A 19 2.88 -11.88 3.45
N ALA A 20 1.78 -11.87 2.68
CA ALA A 20 0.43 -11.85 3.23
C ALA A 20 0.07 -13.14 3.99
N GLU A 21 0.54 -14.29 3.49
CA GLU A 21 0.42 -15.58 4.17
C GLU A 21 1.21 -15.58 5.49
N LEU A 22 2.42 -15.00 5.51
CA LEU A 22 3.17 -14.83 6.77
C LEU A 22 2.42 -13.94 7.78
N ALA A 23 1.77 -12.85 7.33
CA ALA A 23 0.92 -12.04 8.22
C ALA A 23 -0.24 -12.87 8.79
N LEU A 24 -0.93 -13.65 7.95
CA LEU A 24 -2.02 -14.51 8.37
C LEU A 24 -1.57 -15.52 9.44
N GLN A 25 -0.44 -16.19 9.22
CA GLN A 25 0.16 -17.13 10.17
C GLN A 25 0.54 -16.49 11.51
N ASN A 26 0.80 -15.18 11.52
CA ASN A 26 1.10 -14.40 12.72
C ASN A 26 -0.14 -13.71 13.33
N SER A 27 -1.35 -14.08 12.89
CA SER A 27 -2.61 -13.49 13.33
C SER A 27 -2.69 -11.97 13.08
N GLU A 28 -2.10 -11.50 11.98
CA GLU A 28 -2.24 -10.14 11.46
C GLU A 28 -3.18 -10.13 10.25
N THR A 29 -3.74 -8.97 9.94
CA THR A 29 -4.49 -8.78 8.69
C THR A 29 -3.60 -9.22 7.52
N SER A 30 -4.08 -10.13 6.69
CA SER A 30 -3.29 -10.80 5.64
C SER A 30 -3.01 -9.90 4.43
N VAL A 31 -2.22 -8.85 4.67
CA VAL A 31 -1.73 -7.90 3.68
C VAL A 31 -0.21 -7.97 3.67
N GLY A 32 0.34 -8.13 2.47
CA GLY A 32 1.76 -8.24 2.23
C GLY A 32 2.17 -7.42 1.01
N CYS A 33 3.44 -7.00 0.98
CA CYS A 33 3.98 -6.25 -0.14
C CYS A 33 5.46 -6.52 -0.38
N VAL A 34 5.93 -6.22 -1.58
CA VAL A 34 7.35 -6.17 -1.95
C VAL A 34 7.65 -4.91 -2.77
N PHE A 35 8.83 -4.33 -2.54
CA PHE A 35 9.38 -3.20 -3.28
C PHE A 35 10.48 -3.72 -4.21
N VAL A 36 10.35 -3.42 -5.50
CA VAL A 36 11.24 -3.91 -6.55
C VAL A 36 11.97 -2.76 -7.19
N HIS A 37 13.30 -2.87 -7.25
CA HIS A 37 14.17 -1.97 -7.98
C HIS A 37 15.01 -2.78 -8.97
N ASN A 38 15.00 -2.39 -10.25
CA ASN A 38 15.72 -3.08 -11.33
C ASN A 38 15.51 -4.62 -11.38
N GLY A 39 14.27 -5.05 -11.15
CA GLY A 39 13.91 -6.47 -11.17
C GLY A 39 14.33 -7.26 -9.93
N VAL A 40 14.84 -6.60 -8.89
CA VAL A 40 15.24 -7.21 -7.63
C VAL A 40 14.38 -6.68 -6.49
N VAL A 41 13.87 -7.57 -5.64
CA VAL A 41 13.17 -7.16 -4.42
C VAL A 41 14.18 -6.63 -3.41
N ILE A 42 14.03 -5.35 -3.05
CA ILE A 42 14.88 -4.66 -2.07
C ILE A 42 14.20 -4.39 -0.73
N GLY A 43 12.90 -4.65 -0.65
CA GLY A 43 12.12 -4.53 0.59
C GLY A 43 10.86 -5.38 0.55
N ARG A 44 10.45 -5.88 1.71
CA ARG A 44 9.35 -6.80 1.97
C ARG A 44 8.61 -6.33 3.21
N GLY A 45 7.29 -6.38 3.13
CA GLY A 45 6.44 -5.90 4.20
C GLY A 45 5.23 -6.79 4.40
N MET A 46 4.81 -6.90 5.65
CA MET A 46 3.53 -7.48 6.01
C MET A 46 2.95 -6.69 7.18
N ASN A 47 1.62 -6.67 7.32
CA ASN A 47 1.00 -6.00 8.45
C ASN A 47 1.54 -6.55 9.79
N ALA A 48 1.78 -5.65 10.72
CA ALA A 48 2.32 -5.94 12.05
C ALA A 48 1.64 -5.11 13.15
N THR A 49 0.40 -4.67 12.91
CA THR A 49 -0.35 -3.77 13.78
C THR A 49 -0.60 -4.35 15.17
N ASN A 50 -0.94 -5.64 15.26
CA ASN A 50 -1.18 -6.34 16.52
C ASN A 50 0.13 -6.54 17.28
N ARG A 51 1.17 -7.05 16.61
CA ARG A 51 2.48 -7.32 17.24
C ARG A 51 3.14 -6.06 17.78
N THR A 52 2.99 -4.94 17.07
CA THR A 52 3.66 -3.67 17.42
C THR A 52 2.79 -2.74 18.25
N TYR A 53 1.52 -3.09 18.50
CA TYR A 53 0.52 -2.23 19.13
C TYR A 53 0.45 -0.83 18.48
N ASN A 54 0.64 -0.77 17.17
CA ASN A 54 0.76 0.47 16.43
C ASN A 54 -0.01 0.37 15.11
N GLY A 55 -1.10 1.15 15.02
CA GLY A 55 -1.99 1.19 13.87
C GLY A 55 -1.35 1.66 12.57
N THR A 56 -0.13 2.22 12.59
CA THR A 56 0.57 2.64 11.37
C THR A 56 1.43 1.54 10.75
N ARG A 57 1.61 0.40 11.42
CA ARG A 57 2.51 -0.68 10.97
C ARG A 57 1.86 -1.60 9.93
N HIS A 58 1.43 -0.98 8.83
CA HIS A 58 0.96 -1.65 7.62
C HIS A 58 2.13 -2.18 6.78
N ALA A 59 1.85 -3.12 5.87
CA ALA A 59 2.84 -3.74 5.01
C ALA A 59 3.76 -2.72 4.32
N GLU A 60 3.22 -1.65 3.76
CA GLU A 60 3.99 -0.63 3.02
C GLU A 60 4.97 0.12 3.93
N PHE A 61 4.55 0.45 5.16
CA PHE A 61 5.44 1.06 6.17
C PHE A 61 6.56 0.12 6.57
N ILE A 62 6.26 -1.17 6.75
CA ILE A 62 7.27 -2.17 7.12
C ILE A 62 8.27 -2.36 5.98
N GLY A 63 7.81 -2.45 4.72
CA GLY A 63 8.70 -2.62 3.57
C GLY A 63 9.60 -1.41 3.32
N ILE A 64 9.07 -0.18 3.45
CA ILE A 64 9.91 1.04 3.41
C ILE A 64 10.92 1.03 4.56
N ASN A 65 10.48 0.67 5.78
CA ASN A 65 11.40 0.61 6.92
C ASN A 65 12.53 -0.40 6.70
N GLU A 66 12.26 -1.56 6.11
CA GLU A 66 13.32 -2.53 5.77
C GLU A 66 14.35 -1.91 4.80
N ILE A 67 13.88 -1.26 3.73
CA ILE A 67 14.78 -0.58 2.75
C ILE A 67 15.68 0.44 3.45
N LEU A 68 15.08 1.28 4.32
CA LEU A 68 15.78 2.39 4.96
C LEU A 68 16.65 1.98 6.16
N THR A 69 16.57 0.72 6.60
CA THR A 69 17.34 0.21 7.74
C THR A 69 18.26 -0.96 7.39
N THR A 70 18.19 -1.48 6.15
CA THR A 70 19.11 -2.54 5.67
C THR A 70 20.55 -2.03 5.69
N PRO A 71 21.47 -2.64 6.47
CA PRO A 71 22.84 -2.15 6.60
C PRO A 71 23.63 -2.24 5.30
N ASP A 72 24.49 -1.25 5.06
CA ASP A 72 25.48 -1.29 3.99
C ASP A 72 26.63 -2.25 4.35
N PRO A 73 26.93 -3.26 3.52
CA PRO A 73 28.01 -4.22 3.80
C PRO A 73 29.41 -3.60 3.70
N TYR A 74 29.56 -2.44 3.05
CA TYR A 74 30.83 -1.74 2.84
C TYR A 74 30.95 -0.47 3.69
N GLU A 75 29.84 0.15 4.14
CA GLU A 75 29.83 1.34 4.98
C GLU A 75 29.15 1.12 6.35
N LYS A 76 29.97 0.90 7.39
CA LYS A 76 29.47 0.62 8.75
C LYS A 76 28.57 1.75 9.29
N GLY A 77 27.39 1.37 9.77
CA GLY A 77 26.45 2.28 10.45
C GLY A 77 25.56 3.10 9.51
N LYS A 78 25.60 2.83 8.20
CA LYS A 78 24.70 3.44 7.22
C LYS A 78 23.80 2.38 6.56
N PRO A 79 22.60 2.75 6.12
CA PRO A 79 21.80 1.89 5.28
C PRO A 79 22.38 1.80 3.86
N ILE A 80 22.23 0.63 3.23
CA ILE A 80 22.66 0.39 1.84
C ILE A 80 21.90 1.26 0.83
N PHE A 81 20.66 1.65 1.18
CA PHE A 81 19.83 2.51 0.36
C PHE A 81 19.52 3.83 1.06
N LYS A 82 19.44 4.90 0.26
CA LYS A 82 18.90 6.19 0.70
C LYS A 82 17.42 6.30 0.29
N PRO A 83 16.63 7.17 0.94
CA PRO A 83 15.21 7.34 0.62
C PRO A 83 14.88 7.59 -0.85
N GLU A 84 15.80 8.20 -1.59
CA GLU A 84 15.63 8.50 -3.02
C GLU A 84 15.41 7.26 -3.88
N ILE A 85 15.87 6.08 -3.45
CA ILE A 85 15.68 4.82 -4.18
C ILE A 85 14.20 4.51 -4.45
N LEU A 86 13.31 4.95 -3.55
CA LEU A 86 11.88 4.67 -3.66
C LEU A 86 11.27 5.30 -4.91
N LYS A 87 11.86 6.37 -5.43
CA LYS A 87 11.43 6.99 -6.70
C LYS A 87 11.64 6.10 -7.92
N GLU A 88 12.45 5.08 -7.77
CA GLU A 88 12.80 4.12 -8.81
C GLU A 88 12.18 2.74 -8.56
N CYS A 89 11.40 2.60 -7.49
CA CYS A 89 10.80 1.34 -7.08
C CYS A 89 9.37 1.18 -7.61
N ASP A 90 9.05 -0.05 -8.03
CA ASP A 90 7.67 -0.51 -8.16
C ASP A 90 7.26 -1.24 -6.88
N LEU A 91 6.09 -0.89 -6.34
CA LEU A 91 5.48 -1.61 -5.22
C LEU A 91 4.48 -2.64 -5.74
N TYR A 92 4.53 -3.85 -5.19
CA TYR A 92 3.48 -4.87 -5.37
C TYR A 92 2.86 -5.14 -4.00
N VAL A 93 1.56 -4.96 -3.86
CA VAL A 93 0.84 -5.12 -2.59
C VAL A 93 -0.44 -5.90 -2.80
N THR A 94 -0.77 -6.80 -1.87
CA THR A 94 -1.92 -7.70 -2.08
C THR A 94 -3.26 -6.98 -2.04
N VAL A 95 -3.38 -5.87 -1.29
CA VAL A 95 -4.59 -5.06 -1.17
C VAL A 95 -4.26 -3.62 -1.53
N GLU A 96 -5.19 -2.93 -2.19
CA GLU A 96 -5.08 -1.51 -2.51
C GLU A 96 -4.63 -0.68 -1.28
N PRO A 97 -3.58 0.16 -1.41
CA PRO A 97 -3.07 0.97 -0.32
C PRO A 97 -4.17 1.80 0.33
N CYS A 98 -4.20 1.84 1.66
CA CYS A 98 -5.13 2.74 2.35
C CYS A 98 -4.70 4.21 2.17
N ILE A 99 -5.59 5.16 2.50
CA ILE A 99 -5.31 6.62 2.44
C ILE A 99 -3.95 6.98 3.09
N MET A 100 -3.64 6.43 4.26
CA MET A 100 -2.38 6.66 4.97
C MET A 100 -1.17 6.16 4.16
N CYS A 101 -1.22 4.92 3.68
CA CYS A 101 -0.12 4.34 2.90
C CYS A 101 0.02 5.02 1.54
N ALA A 102 -1.09 5.38 0.89
CA ALA A 102 -1.09 6.09 -0.37
C ALA A 102 -0.41 7.47 -0.25
N SER A 103 -0.68 8.20 0.85
CA SER A 103 0.00 9.46 1.15
C SER A 103 1.49 9.28 1.45
N LEU A 104 1.85 8.25 2.23
CA LEU A 104 3.25 7.92 2.52
C LEU A 104 4.04 7.69 1.22
N LEU A 105 3.50 6.85 0.34
CA LEU A 105 4.12 6.50 -0.93
C LEU A 105 4.32 7.72 -1.82
N ARG A 106 3.35 8.64 -1.83
CA ARG A 106 3.46 9.93 -2.54
C ARG A 106 4.58 10.81 -1.97
N GLN A 107 4.68 10.92 -0.65
CA GLN A 107 5.70 11.74 0.02
C GLN A 107 7.13 11.25 -0.27
N PHE A 108 7.31 9.93 -0.43
CA PHE A 108 8.57 9.35 -0.90
C PHE A 108 8.75 9.42 -2.43
N GLY A 109 7.67 9.66 -3.16
CA GLY A 109 7.64 9.77 -4.62
C GLY A 109 7.78 8.42 -5.31
N ILE A 110 7.11 7.36 -4.81
CA ILE A 110 7.14 6.01 -5.39
C ILE A 110 6.93 6.05 -6.92
N ARG A 111 7.58 5.17 -7.67
CA ARG A 111 7.42 5.14 -9.13
C ARG A 111 6.01 4.72 -9.53
N ARG A 112 5.61 3.51 -9.12
CA ARG A 112 4.32 2.88 -9.46
C ARG A 112 3.89 1.89 -8.38
N VAL A 113 2.59 1.61 -8.35
CA VAL A 113 2.00 0.60 -7.46
C VAL A 113 1.16 -0.39 -8.27
N PHE A 114 1.36 -1.67 -7.98
CA PHE A 114 0.55 -2.78 -8.47
C PHE A 114 -0.18 -3.39 -7.28
N TYR A 115 -1.50 -3.55 -7.36
CA TYR A 115 -2.27 -4.16 -6.30
C TYR A 115 -3.22 -5.27 -6.78
N GLY A 116 -3.51 -6.22 -5.87
CA GLY A 116 -4.43 -7.32 -6.15
C GLY A 116 -5.89 -6.96 -5.90
N ALA A 117 -6.32 -7.04 -4.65
CA ALA A 117 -7.69 -6.74 -4.24
C ALA A 117 -7.92 -5.24 -4.00
N SER A 118 -9.07 -4.71 -4.42
CA SER A 118 -9.48 -3.34 -4.09
C SER A 118 -9.80 -3.18 -2.60
N ASN A 119 -9.68 -1.96 -2.06
CA ASN A 119 -9.94 -1.65 -0.66
C ASN A 119 -11.16 -0.72 -0.55
N GLU A 120 -12.33 -1.31 -0.43
CA GLU A 120 -13.61 -0.60 -0.46
C GLU A 120 -13.85 0.33 0.73
N LYS A 121 -13.17 0.10 1.86
CA LYS A 121 -13.40 0.86 3.10
C LYS A 121 -12.42 2.00 3.30
N PHE A 122 -11.17 1.81 2.86
CA PHE A 122 -10.08 2.74 3.18
C PHE A 122 -9.16 3.02 1.98
N GLY A 123 -9.50 2.56 0.77
CA GLY A 123 -8.68 2.67 -0.43
C GLY A 123 -8.29 4.11 -0.75
N GLY A 124 -6.99 4.35 -0.78
CA GLY A 124 -6.43 5.67 -1.05
C GLY A 124 -6.04 5.89 -2.51
N THR A 125 -6.26 4.92 -3.39
CA THR A 125 -5.82 4.97 -4.79
C THR A 125 -6.95 4.76 -5.81
N GLY A 126 -8.18 5.11 -5.44
CA GLY A 126 -9.38 4.95 -6.25
C GLY A 126 -10.56 4.30 -5.52
N GLY A 127 -10.31 3.53 -4.46
CA GLY A 127 -11.37 2.87 -3.69
C GLY A 127 -12.27 3.86 -2.93
N VAL A 128 -11.68 4.79 -2.20
CA VAL A 128 -12.38 5.85 -1.45
C VAL A 128 -11.89 7.23 -1.87
N LEU A 129 -10.57 7.44 -1.88
CA LEU A 129 -9.93 8.68 -2.32
C LEU A 129 -8.91 8.38 -3.43
N ASN A 130 -8.50 9.44 -4.14
CA ASN A 130 -7.43 9.39 -5.12
C ASN A 130 -6.18 10.13 -4.61
N VAL A 131 -5.56 9.69 -3.52
CA VAL A 131 -4.38 10.36 -2.93
C VAL A 131 -3.15 10.32 -3.85
N GLN A 132 -3.08 9.33 -4.73
CA GLN A 132 -2.05 9.16 -5.75
C GLN A 132 -2.09 10.21 -6.86
N LYS A 133 -3.22 10.91 -7.05
CA LYS A 133 -3.42 11.96 -8.06
C LYS A 133 -3.83 13.26 -7.39
N GLU A 134 -3.14 14.36 -7.67
CA GLU A 134 -3.52 15.72 -7.25
C GLU A 134 -3.62 15.90 -5.72
N ASN A 135 -3.04 16.97 -5.16
CA ASN A 135 -2.81 17.04 -3.72
C ASN A 135 -4.04 17.52 -2.91
N GLY A 136 -5.23 17.00 -3.21
CA GLY A 136 -6.51 17.39 -2.58
C GLY A 136 -6.81 18.90 -2.65
N ARG A 137 -6.14 19.63 -3.56
CA ARG A 137 -6.15 21.09 -3.61
C ARG A 137 -7.41 21.70 -4.22
N GLU A 138 -8.19 20.92 -4.97
CA GLU A 138 -9.45 21.43 -5.55
C GLU A 138 -10.51 21.77 -4.49
N ALA A 139 -10.32 21.41 -3.21
CA ALA A 139 -11.25 21.79 -2.14
C ALA A 139 -10.98 23.17 -1.51
N LEU A 140 -9.97 23.92 -1.97
CA LEU A 140 -9.67 25.27 -1.45
C LEU A 140 -9.71 26.37 -2.52
N GLU A 141 -9.97 26.03 -3.78
CA GLU A 141 -10.39 27.01 -4.76
C GLU A 141 -11.89 27.25 -4.54
N GLY A 142 -12.18 28.17 -3.61
CA GLY A 142 -13.54 28.68 -3.45
C GLY A 142 -14.02 29.25 -4.78
N GLU A 143 -15.28 28.98 -5.11
CA GLU A 143 -16.03 29.77 -6.08
C GLU A 143 -15.90 31.24 -5.65
N ASN A 144 -15.19 32.04 -6.46
CA ASN A 144 -14.67 33.39 -6.20
C ASN A 144 -13.25 33.41 -5.62
N GLY A 145 -12.27 33.39 -6.53
CA GLY A 145 -10.84 33.49 -6.25
C GLY A 145 -10.41 34.81 -5.63
N GLU A 146 -10.65 34.97 -4.34
CA GLU A 146 -9.97 35.94 -3.49
C GLU A 146 -9.18 35.21 -2.41
N ASP A 147 -7.85 35.27 -2.54
CA ASP A 147 -6.91 34.77 -1.55
C ASP A 147 -7.16 35.45 -0.20
N MET A 148 -7.60 34.70 0.81
CA MET A 148 -7.60 35.19 2.19
C MET A 148 -6.14 35.26 2.68
N GLU A 149 -5.51 36.44 2.54
CA GLU A 149 -4.13 36.70 2.99
C GLU A 149 -4.00 36.48 4.52
N LEU A 150 -3.57 35.29 4.92
CA LEU A 150 -2.96 35.06 6.23
C LEU A 150 -1.67 35.90 6.33
N SER A 151 -1.57 36.67 7.41
CA SER A 151 -0.59 37.74 7.62
C SER A 151 0.87 37.34 7.38
N LYS A 152 1.63 38.31 6.85
CA LYS A 152 2.95 38.17 6.21
C LYS A 152 4.11 37.78 7.15
N GLU A 153 3.87 37.64 8.46
CA GLU A 153 4.92 37.37 9.46
C GLU A 153 5.03 35.90 9.91
N GLY A 154 4.12 35.03 9.50
CA GLY A 154 4.16 33.58 9.81
C GLY A 154 4.79 32.68 8.73
N ARG A 155 4.99 33.18 7.51
CA ARG A 155 5.49 32.37 6.38
C ARG A 155 7.01 32.34 6.35
N ARG A 156 7.61 31.51 7.19
CA ARG A 156 8.88 30.88 6.85
C ARG A 156 8.64 30.15 5.52
N LYS A 157 9.23 30.64 4.43
CA LYS A 157 9.16 30.09 3.07
C LYS A 157 9.53 28.60 3.05
N THR A 158 8.61 27.72 3.37
CA THR A 158 8.66 26.33 2.91
C THR A 158 7.98 26.33 1.55
N LYS A 159 8.80 26.30 0.49
CA LYS A 159 8.39 25.79 -0.82
C LYS A 159 8.00 24.33 -0.56
N TRP A 160 6.76 24.09 -0.14
CA TRP A 160 6.24 22.74 0.11
C TRP A 160 6.53 21.92 -1.15
N ARG A 161 7.22 20.79 -0.98
CA ARG A 161 7.63 19.91 -2.09
C ARG A 161 6.41 19.67 -2.97
N LYS A 162 6.55 19.87 -4.29
CA LYS A 162 5.55 19.39 -5.23
C LYS A 162 5.62 17.86 -5.14
N GLU A 163 4.64 17.26 -4.47
CA GLU A 163 4.48 15.82 -4.40
C GLU A 163 3.92 15.35 -5.75
N ASP A 164 4.79 14.78 -6.57
CA ASP A 164 4.42 14.27 -7.88
C ASP A 164 3.47 13.07 -7.73
N ASP A 165 2.57 12.92 -8.70
CA ASP A 165 1.64 11.81 -8.76
C ASP A 165 2.38 10.51 -9.12
N TYR A 166 1.76 9.35 -8.83
CA TYR A 166 2.30 8.05 -9.19
C TYR A 166 1.24 7.15 -9.85
N GLU A 167 1.71 6.23 -10.69
CA GLU A 167 0.81 5.33 -11.43
C GLU A 167 0.37 4.16 -10.56
N VAL A 168 -0.88 3.73 -10.73
CA VAL A 168 -1.46 2.63 -9.96
C VAL A 168 -2.20 1.66 -10.89
N PHE A 169 -1.93 0.37 -10.72
CA PHE A 169 -2.51 -0.71 -11.51
C PHE A 169 -3.15 -1.76 -10.59
N GLY A 170 -4.48 -1.87 -10.63
CA GLY A 170 -5.23 -2.86 -9.84
C GLY A 170 -5.49 -4.17 -10.57
N GLY A 171 -5.85 -5.22 -9.81
CA GLY A 171 -6.35 -6.49 -10.35
C GLY A 171 -5.33 -7.62 -10.45
N TRP A 172 -4.11 -7.45 -9.96
CA TRP A 172 -3.03 -8.43 -10.08
C TRP A 172 -3.17 -9.57 -9.07
N LEU A 173 -3.47 -10.79 -9.53
CA LEU A 173 -3.82 -11.93 -8.66
C LEU A 173 -4.93 -11.56 -7.67
N ARG A 174 -5.94 -10.85 -8.19
CA ARG A 174 -7.05 -10.29 -7.40
C ARG A 174 -7.79 -11.36 -6.62
N GLU A 175 -8.08 -12.50 -7.25
CA GLU A 175 -8.87 -13.56 -6.63
C GLU A 175 -8.13 -14.16 -5.44
N GLU A 176 -6.84 -14.45 -5.62
CA GLU A 176 -5.96 -14.95 -4.58
C GLU A 176 -5.83 -13.95 -3.43
N ALA A 177 -5.68 -12.66 -3.74
CA ALA A 177 -5.63 -11.60 -2.73
C ALA A 177 -6.95 -11.47 -1.94
N ILE A 178 -8.10 -11.58 -2.60
CA ILE A 178 -9.43 -11.56 -1.95
C ILE A 178 -9.59 -12.78 -1.05
N VAL A 179 -9.26 -13.98 -1.55
CA VAL A 179 -9.32 -15.22 -0.78
C VAL A 179 -8.41 -15.13 0.44
N MET A 180 -7.19 -14.62 0.28
CA MET A 180 -6.25 -14.38 1.37
C MET A 180 -6.87 -13.50 2.45
N LEU A 181 -7.42 -12.34 2.07
CA LEU A 181 -8.08 -11.42 3.00
C LEU A 181 -9.30 -12.04 3.71
N ARG A 182 -10.10 -12.84 2.99
CA ARG A 182 -11.25 -13.54 3.56
C ARG A 182 -10.83 -14.60 4.59
N ARG A 183 -9.71 -15.31 4.40
CA ARG A 183 -9.19 -16.28 5.37
C ARG A 183 -8.97 -15.65 6.74
N PHE A 184 -8.42 -14.44 6.79
CA PHE A 184 -8.24 -13.69 8.05
C PHE A 184 -9.58 -13.40 8.76
N TYR A 185 -10.63 -13.00 8.03
CA TYR A 185 -11.92 -12.67 8.65
C TYR A 185 -12.69 -13.87 9.19
N VAL A 186 -12.45 -15.05 8.63
CA VAL A 186 -13.04 -16.33 9.05
C VAL A 186 -12.26 -16.96 10.21
N GLN A 187 -10.94 -16.72 10.30
CA GLN A 187 -10.16 -17.14 11.47
C GLN A 187 -10.76 -16.60 12.78
N GLU A 188 -10.82 -17.47 13.79
CA GLU A 188 -11.21 -17.09 15.14
C GLU A 188 -10.10 -16.24 15.77
N ASN A 189 -10.50 -15.18 16.47
CA ASN A 189 -9.56 -14.31 17.17
C ASN A 189 -9.55 -14.70 18.65
N ASP A 190 -8.68 -15.64 19.00
CA ASP A 190 -8.55 -16.15 20.38
C ASP A 190 -7.99 -15.10 21.36
N ARG A 191 -7.51 -13.95 20.85
CA ARG A 191 -6.98 -12.84 21.65
C ARG A 191 -8.02 -11.78 22.01
N ALA A 192 -9.27 -11.91 21.54
CA ALA A 192 -10.32 -10.98 21.91
C ALA A 192 -10.67 -11.13 23.41
N PRO A 193 -10.91 -10.03 24.17
CA PRO A 193 -11.29 -10.09 25.58
C PRO A 193 -12.53 -10.97 25.83
N GLU A 194 -13.45 -10.97 24.87
CA GLU A 194 -14.54 -11.93 24.74
C GLU A 194 -14.50 -12.55 23.34
N PRO A 195 -13.93 -13.75 23.17
CA PRO A 195 -13.90 -14.45 21.89
C PRO A 195 -15.32 -14.78 21.46
N ARG A 196 -15.83 -14.10 20.42
CA ARG A 196 -17.07 -14.50 19.76
C ARG A 196 -16.76 -15.65 18.82
N ALA A 197 -17.30 -16.82 19.12
CA ALA A 197 -17.21 -17.99 18.23
C ALA A 197 -17.75 -17.61 16.85
N LYS A 198 -16.96 -17.82 15.79
CA LYS A 198 -17.33 -17.46 14.41
C LYS A 198 -17.84 -18.67 13.62
N LYS A 199 -18.43 -19.66 14.32
CA LYS A 199 -18.80 -20.98 13.79
C LYS A 199 -19.65 -20.94 12.51
N ASP A 200 -20.44 -19.89 12.30
CA ASP A 200 -21.34 -19.76 11.13
C ASP A 200 -20.70 -19.02 9.93
N ARG A 201 -19.45 -18.55 10.03
CA ARG A 201 -18.78 -17.84 8.94
C ARG A 201 -18.14 -18.82 7.96
N VAL A 202 -18.86 -19.11 6.88
CA VAL A 202 -18.33 -19.93 5.77
C VAL A 202 -17.37 -19.10 4.92
N LEU A 203 -16.17 -19.63 4.67
CA LEU A 203 -15.22 -19.04 3.71
C LEU A 203 -15.77 -19.21 2.30
N LYS A 204 -16.27 -18.12 1.71
CA LYS A 204 -16.63 -18.09 0.29
C LYS A 204 -15.37 -17.98 -0.55
N LEU A 205 -15.07 -19.02 -1.32
CA LEU A 205 -13.92 -19.04 -2.24
C LEU A 205 -14.27 -18.39 -3.59
N ASP A 206 -15.54 -18.41 -3.98
CA ASP A 206 -15.98 -17.79 -5.22
C ASP A 206 -15.83 -16.26 -5.15
N VAL A 207 -15.14 -15.71 -6.12
CA VAL A 207 -14.93 -14.27 -6.28
C VAL A 207 -15.74 -13.82 -7.48
N GLU A 208 -16.65 -12.86 -7.29
CA GLU A 208 -17.41 -12.32 -8.41
C GLU A 208 -16.47 -11.65 -9.42
N PRO A 209 -16.71 -11.88 -10.73
CA PRO A 209 -15.93 -11.24 -11.78
C PRO A 209 -16.13 -9.73 -11.72
N VAL A 210 -15.11 -8.98 -12.15
CA VAL A 210 -15.20 -7.51 -12.22
C VAL A 210 -16.31 -7.16 -13.21
N GLY A 211 -17.37 -6.49 -12.76
CA GLY A 211 -18.42 -5.99 -13.64
C GLY A 211 -17.82 -5.13 -14.75
N ILE A 212 -18.16 -5.40 -16.00
CA ILE A 212 -17.77 -4.62 -17.18
C ILE A 212 -18.42 -3.23 -17.03
N GLY A 213 -17.78 -2.32 -16.32
CA GLY A 213 -18.40 -1.02 -16.01
C GLY A 213 -17.49 0.06 -15.45
N LYS A 214 -16.24 -0.24 -15.07
CA LYS A 214 -15.27 0.77 -14.60
C LYS A 214 -13.82 0.48 -15.02
N MET A 215 -13.62 0.09 -16.29
CA MET A 215 -12.36 0.34 -16.97
C MET A 215 -12.61 1.50 -17.94
N GLY A 216 -12.31 2.73 -17.52
CA GLY A 216 -12.48 3.90 -18.37
C GLY A 216 -11.46 4.97 -18.03
N GLY A 217 -10.72 5.40 -19.07
CA GLY A 217 -10.09 6.71 -19.20
C GLY A 217 -8.71 6.87 -18.59
#